data_AF-A0A6J2X9Q0-F1
#
_entry.id   AF-A0A6J2X9Q0-F1
#
_cell.length_a   1.000
_cell.length_b   1.000
_cell.length_c   1.000
_cell.angle_alpha   90.00
_cell.angle_beta   90.00
_cell.angle_gamma   90.00
#
_symmetry.space_group_name_H-M   'P 1'
#
loop_
_entity.id
_entity.type
_entity.pdbx_description
1 polymer ?
#
loop_
_entity_poly.entity_id
_entity_poly.type
_entity_poly.pdbx_seq_one_letter_code
_entity_poly.pdbx_strand_id
1 'polypeptide(L)'
;MKLKVLFLLFISSSLCTEEDFDPFSNDFVDYINQKQSRWIANRSFDKKQIQLLENLFSGDNEPKITVEFTPTIHNEDEELPESFDAREAWPDCADIIGFIRDQSTCGSCWAFSTAEAISDRICIHSNATRKVLVSAQDILTCSSAGGCHGGTSVLAWEYWKNGYVTGGLYNDTNEGCKSYFLPPCNDHMNNCTNYVDTPECVSQCDDSKVDYNQSKTYGHLSFRNGSINGTVKQIQLEILKNGPVQTTFTVYEDFAYYKSGIYQYTAGKERSRHAVKIIGWGVEKEVEYWLIANSFNANWGEDGFFRMIRGKNDCGIEDVANGGLPDFDLF
;
A
#
# COMPACT_ATOMS: atom_id res chain seq x y z
N MET A 1 32.74 -33.86 61.52
CA MET A 1 32.10 -32.55 61.26
C MET A 1 32.47 -32.12 59.84
N LYS A 2 31.64 -32.40 58.83
CA LYS A 2 31.86 -31.98 57.44
C LYS A 2 30.78 -30.94 57.10
N LEU A 3 31.19 -29.69 56.92
CA LEU A 3 30.32 -28.57 56.57
C LEU A 3 30.11 -28.60 55.05
N LYS A 4 28.89 -28.90 54.59
CA LYS A 4 28.50 -28.72 53.19
C LYS A 4 28.07 -27.26 53.01
N VAL A 5 28.86 -26.48 52.28
CA VAL A 5 28.49 -25.14 51.82
C VAL A 5 27.61 -25.31 50.57
N LEU A 6 26.35 -24.92 50.67
CA LEU A 6 25.41 -24.89 49.55
C LEU A 6 25.62 -23.56 48.81
N PHE A 7 26.15 -23.60 47.59
CA PHE A 7 26.16 -22.44 46.69
C PHE A 7 24.77 -22.33 46.04
N LEU A 8 23.99 -21.33 46.46
CA LEU A 8 22.76 -20.93 45.78
C LEU A 8 23.16 -20.10 44.55
N LEU A 9 23.11 -20.74 43.37
CA LEU A 9 23.15 -20.06 42.08
C LEU A 9 21.83 -19.30 41.91
N PHE A 10 21.89 -17.98 42.06
CA PHE A 10 20.82 -17.09 41.59
C PHE A 10 20.90 -17.04 40.07
N ILE A 11 20.06 -17.82 39.40
CA ILE A 11 19.75 -17.63 37.98
C ILE A 11 18.80 -16.44 37.94
N SER A 12 19.32 -15.25 37.63
CA SER A 12 18.46 -14.13 37.27
C SER A 12 17.85 -14.46 35.90
N SER A 13 16.64 -15.01 35.91
CA SER A 13 15.78 -14.95 34.73
C SER A 13 15.54 -13.48 34.45
N SER A 14 16.28 -12.90 33.50
CA SER A 14 15.82 -11.70 32.82
C SER A 14 14.57 -12.12 32.06
N LEU A 15 13.41 -11.99 32.71
CA LEU A 15 12.19 -11.81 31.98
C LEU A 15 12.43 -10.53 31.17
N CYS A 16 12.56 -10.66 29.85
CA CYS A 16 12.32 -9.55 28.95
C CYS A 16 10.85 -9.17 29.18
N THR A 17 10.58 -8.28 30.12
CA THR A 17 9.32 -7.56 30.15
C THR A 17 9.30 -6.78 28.85
N GLU A 18 8.39 -7.11 27.94
CA GLU A 18 8.00 -6.13 26.91
C GLU A 18 7.67 -4.86 27.68
N GLU A 19 8.51 -3.83 27.52
CA GLU A 19 8.19 -2.51 28.06
C GLU A 19 6.91 -2.08 27.33
N ASP A 20 5.79 -2.08 28.05
CA ASP A 20 4.49 -1.62 27.55
C ASP A 20 4.56 -0.09 27.49
N PHE A 21 5.23 0.41 26.45
CA PHE A 21 5.27 1.82 26.14
C PHE A 21 3.85 2.26 25.80
N ASP A 22 3.45 3.44 26.29
CA ASP A 22 2.34 4.16 25.66
C ASP A 22 2.78 4.43 24.21
N PRO A 23 2.19 3.77 23.21
CA PRO A 23 2.62 3.90 21.82
C PRO A 23 2.40 5.32 21.29
N PHE A 24 1.77 6.19 22.08
CA PHE A 24 1.48 7.58 21.78
C PHE A 24 2.40 8.55 22.52
N SER A 25 3.37 8.06 23.28
CA SER A 25 4.35 8.86 24.01
C SER A 25 5.51 9.29 23.12
N ASN A 26 6.17 10.40 23.50
CA ASN A 26 7.47 10.73 22.87
C ASN A 26 8.50 9.65 23.21
N ASP A 27 8.37 9.04 24.38
CA ASP A 27 9.23 7.94 24.83
C ASP A 27 9.21 6.75 23.84
N PHE A 28 8.08 6.45 23.21
CA PHE A 28 8.00 5.41 22.17
C PHE A 28 8.79 5.78 20.90
N VAL A 29 8.69 7.04 20.46
CA VAL A 29 9.46 7.55 19.32
C VAL A 29 10.97 7.55 19.64
N ASP A 30 11.34 8.01 20.84
CA ASP A 30 12.72 8.02 21.31
C ASP A 30 13.26 6.59 21.43
N TYR A 31 12.44 5.65 21.91
CA TYR A 31 12.78 4.23 21.98
C TYR A 31 13.07 3.66 20.59
N ILE A 32 12.20 3.89 19.60
CA ILE A 32 12.40 3.43 18.22
C ILE A 32 13.73 3.96 17.67
N ASN A 33 13.97 5.28 17.80
CA ASN A 33 15.17 5.95 17.29
C ASN A 33 16.46 5.52 18.04
N GLN A 34 16.34 4.97 19.27
CA GLN A 34 17.47 4.39 20.00
C GLN A 34 17.75 2.93 19.62
N LYS A 35 16.73 2.16 19.24
CA LYS A 35 16.86 0.72 18.95
C LYS A 35 17.38 0.44 17.55
N GLN A 36 17.18 1.35 16.62
CA GLN A 36 17.61 1.20 15.23
C GLN A 36 18.10 2.53 14.65
N SER A 37 18.77 2.47 13.50
CA SER A 37 19.28 3.64 12.76
C SER A 37 18.96 3.64 11.26
N ARG A 38 18.11 2.72 10.80
CA ARG A 38 17.71 2.57 9.38
C ARG A 38 16.64 3.57 8.96
N TRP A 39 15.78 3.98 9.88
CA TRP A 39 14.70 4.92 9.62
C TRP A 39 14.51 5.86 10.79
N ILE A 40 13.91 7.02 10.51
CA ILE A 40 13.63 8.06 11.51
C ILE A 40 12.15 8.00 11.86
N ALA A 41 11.86 7.78 13.14
CA ALA A 41 10.53 7.93 13.68
C ALA A 41 10.27 9.38 14.08
N ASN A 42 9.12 9.93 13.67
CA ASN A 42 8.62 11.23 14.10
C ASN A 42 7.09 11.23 14.10
N ARG A 43 6.46 12.15 14.84
CA ARG A 43 5.01 12.25 14.88
C ARG A 43 4.46 12.77 13.55
N SER A 44 3.70 11.91 12.88
CA SER A 44 2.88 12.24 11.72
C SER A 44 1.37 12.30 12.05
N PHE A 45 0.96 11.82 13.24
CA PHE A 45 -0.44 11.72 13.68
C PHE A 45 -0.63 12.28 15.11
N ASP A 46 -1.77 12.91 15.40
CA ASP A 46 -2.13 13.34 16.75
C ASP A 46 -2.59 12.13 17.59
N LYS A 47 -2.24 12.11 18.89
CA LYS A 47 -2.64 11.11 19.89
C LYS A 47 -4.16 10.85 19.93
N LYS A 48 -4.99 11.84 19.56
CA LYS A 48 -6.46 11.70 19.50
C LYS A 48 -6.98 11.04 18.21
N GLN A 49 -6.13 10.85 17.20
CA GLN A 49 -6.51 10.35 15.87
C GLN A 49 -5.96 8.94 15.58
N ILE A 50 -5.51 8.19 16.59
CA ILE A 50 -5.01 6.83 16.37
C ILE A 50 -6.12 5.79 16.25
N GLN A 51 -7.34 6.06 16.75
CA GLN A 51 -8.52 5.31 16.33
C GLN A 51 -8.77 5.45 14.82
N LEU A 52 -8.40 6.60 14.25
CA LEU A 52 -8.41 6.81 12.81
C LEU A 52 -7.27 6.04 12.12
N LEU A 53 -6.10 5.86 12.74
CA LEU A 53 -5.08 4.93 12.23
C LEU A 53 -5.59 3.49 12.16
N GLU A 54 -6.27 3.00 13.20
CA GLU A 54 -6.88 1.66 13.15
C GLU A 54 -7.83 1.53 11.96
N ASN A 55 -8.56 2.59 11.61
CA ASN A 55 -9.44 2.59 10.44
C ASN A 55 -8.70 2.77 9.09
N LEU A 56 -7.66 3.61 9.04
CA LEU A 56 -6.81 3.84 7.86
C LEU A 56 -6.09 2.55 7.44
N PHE A 57 -5.63 1.80 8.44
CA PHE A 57 -4.87 0.58 8.25
C PHE A 57 -5.73 -0.69 8.15
N SER A 58 -7.04 -0.64 8.43
CA SER A 58 -7.95 -1.80 8.35
C SER A 58 -8.62 -1.99 7.01
N GLY A 59 -7.86 -1.72 5.94
CA GLY A 59 -8.39 -1.80 4.60
C GLY A 59 -8.26 -3.17 3.93
N ASP A 60 -7.38 -4.07 4.40
CA ASP A 60 -7.19 -5.36 3.75
C ASP A 60 -7.72 -6.52 4.61
N ASN A 61 -8.87 -7.08 4.20
CA ASN A 61 -9.54 -8.22 4.83
C ASN A 61 -9.33 -9.51 4.04
N GLU A 62 -8.28 -9.57 3.21
CA GLU A 62 -7.92 -10.79 2.47
C GLU A 62 -8.03 -11.99 3.42
N PRO A 63 -8.93 -12.94 3.14
CA PRO A 63 -8.92 -14.21 3.85
C PRO A 63 -7.51 -14.79 3.74
N LYS A 64 -7.14 -15.72 4.62
CA LYS A 64 -6.01 -16.63 4.34
C LYS A 64 -6.41 -17.51 3.14
N ILE A 65 -6.56 -16.93 1.96
CA ILE A 65 -6.90 -17.65 0.76
C ILE A 65 -5.63 -18.40 0.39
N THR A 66 -5.67 -19.72 0.52
CA THR A 66 -4.78 -20.62 -0.19
C THR A 66 -5.16 -20.59 -1.66
N VAL A 67 -4.88 -19.45 -2.33
CA VAL A 67 -4.88 -19.41 -3.79
C VAL A 67 -3.67 -20.23 -4.22
N GLU A 68 -3.85 -21.18 -5.13
CA GLU A 68 -2.71 -21.80 -5.81
C GLU A 68 -2.01 -20.71 -6.63
N PHE A 69 -1.00 -20.07 -6.04
CA PHE A 69 -0.19 -19.07 -6.71
C PHE A 69 0.61 -19.73 -7.82
N THR A 70 0.70 -19.08 -8.98
CA THR A 70 1.67 -19.51 -10.00
C THR A 70 3.05 -19.11 -9.50
N PRO A 71 3.95 -20.06 -9.18
CA PRO A 71 5.17 -19.77 -8.45
C PRO A 71 6.20 -18.97 -9.25
N THR A 72 6.15 -19.04 -10.57
CA THR A 72 7.10 -18.39 -11.47
C THR A 72 6.36 -17.98 -12.72
N ILE A 73 6.46 -16.70 -13.07
CA ILE A 73 5.78 -16.15 -14.24
C ILE A 73 6.80 -15.55 -15.21
N HIS A 74 7.84 -14.91 -14.67
CA HIS A 74 8.94 -14.36 -15.45
C HIS A 74 10.14 -15.29 -15.45
N ASN A 75 10.91 -15.25 -16.54
CA ASN A 75 12.19 -15.93 -16.60
C ASN A 75 13.17 -15.28 -15.61
N GLU A 76 13.64 -16.04 -14.63
CA GLU A 76 14.58 -15.57 -13.62
C GLU A 76 16.04 -15.51 -14.09
N ASP A 77 16.34 -15.88 -15.34
CA ASP A 77 17.69 -15.67 -15.90
C ASP A 77 17.95 -14.20 -16.27
N GLU A 78 16.91 -13.36 -16.28
CA GLU A 78 17.05 -11.94 -16.59
C GLU A 78 17.83 -11.20 -15.48
N GLU A 79 18.77 -10.36 -15.90
CA GLU A 79 19.54 -9.48 -15.02
C GLU A 79 18.67 -8.29 -14.61
N LEU A 80 18.66 -8.00 -13.31
CA LEU A 80 17.93 -6.89 -12.74
C LEU A 80 18.90 -5.74 -12.41
N PRO A 81 18.53 -4.48 -12.66
CA PRO A 81 19.33 -3.35 -12.18
C PRO A 81 19.34 -3.30 -10.65
N GLU A 82 20.42 -2.79 -10.06
CA GLU A 82 20.56 -2.63 -8.61
C GLU A 82 19.46 -1.72 -8.02
N SER A 83 19.06 -0.69 -8.77
CA SER A 83 17.97 0.22 -8.44
C SER A 83 17.07 0.44 -9.64
N PHE A 84 15.79 0.68 -9.39
CA PHE A 84 14.76 0.94 -10.39
C PHE A 84 13.69 1.85 -9.80
N ASP A 85 13.30 2.89 -10.55
CA ASP A 85 12.18 3.75 -10.25
C ASP A 85 11.29 3.84 -11.49
N ALA A 86 10.03 3.41 -11.38
CA ALA A 86 9.10 3.42 -12.50
C ALA A 86 8.88 4.84 -13.08
N ARG A 87 9.04 5.89 -12.28
CA ARG A 87 8.92 7.29 -12.75
C ARG A 87 10.07 7.67 -13.69
N GLU A 88 11.25 7.09 -13.48
CA GLU A 88 12.41 7.29 -14.35
C GLU A 88 12.37 6.38 -15.58
N ALA A 89 11.87 5.15 -15.42
CA ALA A 89 11.72 4.18 -16.51
C ALA A 89 10.65 4.59 -17.52
N TRP A 90 9.56 5.22 -17.06
CA TRP A 90 8.47 5.74 -17.88
C TRP A 90 8.25 7.23 -17.62
N PRO A 91 9.15 8.11 -18.10
CA PRO A 91 9.11 9.54 -17.80
C PRO A 91 7.85 10.22 -18.32
N ASP A 92 7.33 9.78 -19.45
CA ASP A 92 6.07 10.28 -20.00
C ASP A 92 4.84 9.86 -19.17
N CYS A 93 4.98 8.95 -18.21
CA CYS A 93 3.93 8.54 -17.27
C CYS A 93 4.27 8.91 -15.81
N ALA A 94 5.37 9.65 -15.59
CA ALA A 94 5.88 9.94 -14.24
C ALA A 94 4.87 10.71 -13.37
N ASP A 95 4.06 11.57 -14.00
CA ASP A 95 2.98 12.33 -13.37
C ASP A 95 1.83 11.45 -12.88
N ILE A 96 1.57 10.33 -13.54
CA ILE A 96 0.56 9.34 -13.13
C ILE A 96 1.15 8.38 -12.08
N ILE A 97 2.34 7.83 -12.36
CA ILE A 97 3.02 6.86 -11.48
C ILE A 97 3.32 7.47 -10.11
N GLY A 98 3.79 8.71 -10.10
CA GLY A 98 4.14 9.46 -8.90
C GLY A 98 2.97 10.16 -8.22
N PHE A 99 1.74 10.04 -8.73
CA PHE A 99 0.58 10.71 -8.15
C PHE A 99 0.18 10.05 -6.82
N ILE A 100 0.38 10.78 -5.72
CA ILE A 100 -0.01 10.33 -4.38
C ILE A 100 -1.46 10.72 -4.10
N ARG A 101 -2.26 9.73 -3.70
CA ARG A 101 -3.66 9.91 -3.34
C ARG A 101 -3.86 9.92 -1.82
N ASP A 102 -5.09 10.23 -1.40
CA ASP A 102 -5.50 10.28 -0.01
C ASP A 102 -6.81 9.50 0.18
N GLN A 103 -6.73 8.35 0.87
CA GLN A 103 -7.90 7.52 1.17
C GLN A 103 -8.80 8.11 2.26
N SER A 104 -8.34 9.18 2.94
CA SER A 104 -9.02 9.83 4.06
C SER A 104 -9.42 8.81 5.13
N THR A 105 -10.56 8.98 5.80
CA THR A 105 -10.93 8.18 6.99
C THR A 105 -11.61 6.85 6.70
N CYS A 106 -11.46 6.33 5.48
CA CYS A 106 -12.04 5.08 4.99
C CYS A 106 -10.92 4.04 4.80
N GLY A 107 -11.16 2.79 5.20
CA GLY A 107 -10.27 1.65 4.98
C GLY A 107 -10.30 1.18 3.52
N SER A 108 -10.03 2.09 2.58
CA SER A 108 -10.11 1.86 1.13
C SER A 108 -8.74 1.69 0.47
N CYS A 109 -7.67 1.48 1.24
CA CYS A 109 -6.31 1.29 0.69
C CYS A 109 -6.23 0.20 -0.39
N TRP A 110 -7.01 -0.88 -0.25
CA TRP A 110 -7.14 -1.96 -1.23
C TRP A 110 -7.66 -1.44 -2.59
N ALA A 111 -8.64 -0.53 -2.57
CA ALA A 111 -9.20 0.09 -3.76
C ALA A 111 -8.25 1.14 -4.35
N PHE A 112 -7.60 1.94 -3.48
CA PHE A 112 -6.65 2.99 -3.90
C PHE A 112 -5.42 2.41 -4.59
N SER A 113 -4.71 1.51 -3.92
CA SER A 113 -3.50 0.89 -4.48
C SER A 113 -3.78 0.11 -5.77
N THR A 114 -4.96 -0.51 -5.88
CA THR A 114 -5.45 -1.13 -7.13
C THR A 114 -5.67 -0.07 -8.23
N ALA A 115 -6.43 1.00 -7.93
CA ALA A 115 -6.71 2.07 -8.88
C ALA A 115 -5.43 2.75 -9.39
N GLU A 116 -4.49 3.01 -8.48
CA GLU A 116 -3.20 3.63 -8.78
C GLU A 116 -2.37 2.73 -9.71
N ALA A 117 -2.18 1.45 -9.37
CA ALA A 117 -1.43 0.53 -10.20
C ALA A 117 -2.09 0.33 -11.58
N ILE A 118 -3.43 0.26 -11.66
CA ILE A 118 -4.14 0.21 -12.94
C ILE A 118 -3.89 1.48 -13.77
N SER A 119 -3.98 2.67 -13.16
CA SER A 119 -3.75 3.96 -13.84
C SER A 119 -2.36 4.01 -14.46
N ASP A 120 -1.36 3.60 -13.69
CA ASP A 120 0.04 3.54 -14.12
C ASP A 120 0.19 2.61 -15.33
N ARG A 121 -0.38 1.41 -15.24
CA ARG A 121 -0.30 0.39 -16.29
C ARG A 121 -1.05 0.78 -17.56
N ILE A 122 -2.18 1.48 -17.45
CA ILE A 122 -2.85 2.05 -18.63
C ILE A 122 -1.92 3.04 -19.34
N CYS A 123 -1.25 3.93 -18.60
CA CYS A 123 -0.30 4.86 -19.19
C CYS A 123 0.88 4.15 -19.84
N ILE A 124 1.52 3.22 -19.12
CA ILE A 124 2.69 2.47 -19.59
C ILE A 124 2.37 1.68 -20.87
N HIS A 125 1.31 0.87 -20.84
CA HIS A 125 0.97 -0.03 -21.95
C HIS A 125 0.28 0.66 -23.12
N SER A 126 -0.23 1.88 -22.93
CA SER A 126 -0.68 2.75 -24.03
C SER A 126 0.44 3.60 -24.61
N ASN A 127 1.68 3.44 -24.13
CA ASN A 127 2.83 4.28 -24.49
C ASN A 127 2.53 5.78 -24.31
N ALA A 128 2.01 6.12 -23.12
CA ALA A 128 1.60 7.46 -22.70
C ALA A 128 0.48 8.14 -23.52
N THR A 129 -0.16 7.43 -24.45
CA THR A 129 -1.29 7.99 -25.23
C THR A 129 -2.58 8.07 -24.42
N ARG A 130 -2.71 7.29 -23.34
CA ARG A 130 -3.84 7.35 -22.40
C ARG A 130 -3.33 7.59 -20.98
N LYS A 131 -3.43 8.84 -20.52
CA LYS A 131 -3.15 9.25 -19.14
C LYS A 131 -4.46 9.44 -18.39
N VAL A 132 -4.92 8.41 -17.70
CA VAL A 132 -6.19 8.44 -16.96
C VAL A 132 -5.97 7.99 -15.53
N LEU A 133 -6.73 8.59 -14.61
CA LEU A 133 -6.88 8.12 -13.24
C LEU A 133 -8.07 7.18 -13.19
N VAL A 134 -7.86 5.94 -12.74
CA VAL A 134 -8.96 5.01 -12.44
C VAL A 134 -9.61 5.41 -11.12
N SER A 135 -10.94 5.35 -11.08
CA SER A 135 -11.74 5.76 -9.93
C SER A 135 -11.61 4.75 -8.78
N ALA A 136 -10.90 5.15 -7.72
CA ALA A 136 -10.92 4.41 -6.47
C ALA A 136 -12.34 4.37 -5.86
N GLN A 137 -13.19 5.36 -6.17
CA GLN A 137 -14.59 5.39 -5.76
C GLN A 137 -15.41 4.26 -6.38
N ASP A 138 -15.27 4.04 -7.68
CA ASP A 138 -15.99 3.01 -8.42
C ASP A 138 -15.52 1.60 -8.00
N ILE A 139 -14.21 1.44 -7.78
CA ILE A 139 -13.66 0.21 -7.19
C ILE A 139 -14.26 -0.01 -5.79
N LEU A 140 -14.23 1.01 -4.93
CA LEU A 140 -14.72 0.92 -3.55
C LEU A 140 -16.18 0.49 -3.47
N THR A 141 -17.07 1.03 -4.30
CA THR A 141 -18.52 0.83 -4.14
C THR A 141 -19.12 -0.21 -5.07
N CYS A 142 -18.54 -0.44 -6.25
CA CYS A 142 -19.18 -1.27 -7.29
C CYS A 142 -18.48 -2.61 -7.55
N SER A 143 -17.26 -2.84 -7.03
CA SER A 143 -16.47 -4.06 -7.32
C SER A 143 -16.89 -5.32 -6.56
N SER A 144 -17.81 -5.22 -5.61
CA SER A 144 -18.14 -6.29 -4.62
C SER A 144 -16.94 -6.81 -3.80
N ALA A 145 -15.76 -6.19 -3.93
CA ALA A 145 -14.53 -6.61 -3.29
C ALA A 145 -14.33 -6.04 -1.88
N GLY A 146 -15.21 -5.15 -1.41
CA GLY A 146 -15.13 -4.58 -0.08
C GLY A 146 -15.86 -3.26 0.08
N GLY A 147 -15.42 -2.49 1.07
CA GLY A 147 -15.92 -1.15 1.38
C GLY A 147 -14.94 -0.37 2.26
N CYS A 148 -15.44 0.61 3.02
CA CYS A 148 -14.64 1.36 3.98
C CYS A 148 -14.19 0.54 5.21
N HIS A 149 -14.80 -0.62 5.43
CA HIS A 149 -14.43 -1.56 6.50
C HIS A 149 -13.38 -2.58 6.03
N GLY A 150 -12.75 -2.30 4.90
CA GLY A 150 -11.78 -3.14 4.23
C GLY A 150 -12.36 -3.95 3.07
N GLY A 151 -11.46 -4.57 2.33
CA GLY A 151 -11.74 -5.33 1.13
C GLY A 151 -10.62 -6.27 0.76
N THR A 152 -10.75 -6.87 -0.41
CA THR A 152 -9.93 -7.96 -0.92
C THR A 152 -9.30 -7.49 -2.22
N SER A 153 -8.01 -7.16 -2.17
CA SER A 153 -7.22 -6.67 -3.30
C SER A 153 -7.34 -7.58 -4.53
N VAL A 154 -7.29 -8.90 -4.35
CA VAL A 154 -7.39 -9.87 -5.46
C VAL A 154 -8.75 -9.76 -6.18
N LEU A 155 -9.84 -9.60 -5.43
CA LEU A 155 -11.17 -9.44 -6.02
C LEU A 155 -11.32 -8.11 -6.76
N ALA A 156 -10.64 -7.05 -6.31
CA ALA A 156 -10.60 -5.77 -7.02
C ALA A 156 -9.92 -5.92 -8.39
N TRP A 157 -8.77 -6.59 -8.44
CA TRP A 157 -8.12 -6.89 -9.72
C TRP A 157 -8.96 -7.82 -10.60
N GLU A 158 -9.61 -8.85 -10.05
CA GLU A 158 -10.46 -9.75 -10.82
C GLU A 158 -11.68 -9.02 -11.41
N TYR A 159 -12.27 -8.10 -10.66
CA TYR A 159 -13.43 -7.35 -11.12
C TYR A 159 -13.09 -6.37 -12.25
N TRP A 160 -11.82 -5.99 -12.45
CA TRP A 160 -11.44 -5.08 -13.54
C TRP A 160 -11.87 -5.57 -14.94
N LYS A 161 -12.07 -6.88 -15.14
CA LYS A 161 -12.68 -7.44 -16.37
C LYS A 161 -14.08 -6.91 -16.68
N ASN A 162 -14.82 -6.48 -15.66
CA ASN A 162 -16.16 -5.86 -15.78
C ASN A 162 -16.10 -4.33 -16.00
N GLY A 163 -14.89 -3.77 -15.90
CA GLY A 163 -14.54 -2.39 -16.14
C GLY A 163 -14.74 -1.47 -14.95
N TYR A 164 -13.79 -0.55 -14.77
CA TYR A 164 -13.84 0.55 -13.80
C TYR A 164 -13.81 1.89 -14.50
N VAL A 165 -14.65 2.83 -14.07
CA VAL A 165 -14.64 4.18 -14.66
C VAL A 165 -13.41 4.98 -14.23
N THR A 166 -13.08 6.01 -15.02
CA THR A 166 -12.08 7.00 -14.62
C THR A 166 -12.58 7.86 -13.46
N GLY A 167 -11.67 8.43 -12.68
CA GLY A 167 -12.01 9.31 -11.56
C GLY A 167 -10.82 9.65 -10.67
N GLY A 168 -10.75 10.92 -10.30
CA GLY A 168 -9.66 11.50 -9.52
C GLY A 168 -9.95 11.65 -8.03
N LEU A 169 -9.29 12.65 -7.44
CA LEU A 169 -9.41 12.98 -6.02
C LEU A 169 -10.75 13.65 -5.70
N TYR A 170 -10.92 14.01 -4.43
CA TYR A 170 -12.15 14.61 -3.92
C TYR A 170 -12.62 15.81 -4.72
N ASN A 171 -13.85 15.71 -5.22
CA ASN A 171 -14.56 16.79 -5.91
C ASN A 171 -13.81 17.35 -7.15
N ASP A 172 -12.99 16.54 -7.82
CA ASP A 172 -12.36 16.92 -9.09
C ASP A 172 -13.07 16.28 -10.29
N THR A 173 -14.10 16.97 -10.78
CA THR A 173 -14.86 16.54 -11.96
C THR A 173 -14.08 16.64 -13.27
N ASN A 174 -12.86 17.18 -13.27
CA ASN A 174 -12.01 17.22 -14.47
C ASN A 174 -11.13 15.97 -14.59
N GLU A 175 -11.03 15.15 -13.53
CA GLU A 175 -10.20 13.96 -13.47
C GLU A 175 -10.97 12.66 -13.72
N GLY A 176 -12.10 12.73 -14.43
CA GLY A 176 -12.84 11.57 -14.93
C GLY A 176 -14.31 11.54 -14.55
N CYS A 177 -14.87 10.33 -14.50
CA CYS A 177 -16.29 10.09 -14.26
C CYS A 177 -16.67 10.15 -12.77
N LYS A 178 -15.88 9.55 -11.87
CA LYS A 178 -16.23 9.43 -10.45
C LYS A 178 -15.09 9.82 -9.52
N SER A 179 -15.19 11.01 -8.98
CA SER A 179 -14.30 11.55 -7.94
C SER A 179 -14.47 10.77 -6.64
N TYR A 180 -13.41 10.74 -5.83
CA TYR A 180 -13.51 10.17 -4.49
C TYR A 180 -14.46 10.97 -3.59
N PHE A 181 -15.28 10.30 -2.78
CA PHE A 181 -16.35 10.95 -2.01
C PHE A 181 -15.88 11.67 -0.74
N LEU A 182 -14.70 11.34 -0.20
CA LEU A 182 -14.19 11.92 1.03
C LEU A 182 -13.18 13.02 0.77
N PRO A 183 -13.27 14.17 1.48
CA PRO A 183 -12.24 15.19 1.44
C PRO A 183 -10.90 14.64 1.96
N PRO A 184 -9.76 15.17 1.46
CA PRO A 184 -8.45 14.73 1.90
C PRO A 184 -8.25 15.08 3.38
N CYS A 185 -7.56 14.20 4.12
CA CYS A 185 -7.07 14.53 5.45
C CYS A 185 -5.61 15.00 5.37
N ASN A 186 -5.42 16.23 4.87
CA ASN A 186 -4.11 16.77 4.51
C ASN A 186 -3.07 16.76 5.65
N ASP A 187 -3.50 16.92 6.90
CA ASP A 187 -2.54 17.08 8.01
C ASP A 187 -2.46 15.86 8.93
N HIS A 188 -3.32 14.83 8.80
CA HIS A 188 -3.42 13.64 9.69
C HIS A 188 -3.35 13.87 11.21
N MET A 189 -3.35 15.14 11.60
CA MET A 189 -3.22 15.72 12.93
C MET A 189 -4.41 16.63 13.21
N ASN A 190 -5.03 17.21 12.17
CA ASN A 190 -6.18 18.10 12.25
C ASN A 190 -7.17 17.85 11.09
N ASN A 191 -8.46 18.06 11.34
CA ASN A 191 -9.51 18.11 10.31
C ASN A 191 -9.80 16.84 9.49
N CYS A 192 -9.46 15.64 9.97
CA CYS A 192 -10.00 14.42 9.37
C CYS A 192 -11.50 14.28 9.71
N THR A 193 -12.28 13.79 8.76
CA THR A 193 -13.69 13.40 9.02
C THR A 193 -13.77 12.25 10.01
N ASN A 194 -14.94 12.04 10.62
CA ASN A 194 -15.14 10.79 11.34
C ASN A 194 -15.09 9.61 10.36
N TYR A 195 -14.95 8.39 10.90
CA TYR A 195 -15.14 7.18 10.11
C TYR A 195 -16.52 7.18 9.45
N VAL A 196 -16.60 6.70 8.22
CA VAL A 196 -17.83 6.70 7.41
C VAL A 196 -18.14 5.30 6.89
N ASP A 197 -19.44 5.04 6.73
CA ASP A 197 -19.91 3.86 6.03
C ASP A 197 -19.63 3.97 4.53
N THR A 198 -19.50 2.81 3.88
CA THR A 198 -19.33 2.73 2.43
C THR A 198 -20.58 3.31 1.75
N PRO A 199 -20.44 4.28 0.84
CA PRO A 199 -21.58 4.77 0.07
C PRO A 199 -22.07 3.70 -0.91
N GLU A 200 -23.32 3.83 -1.34
CA GLU A 200 -23.91 2.93 -2.34
C GLU A 200 -23.21 3.05 -3.71
N CYS A 201 -23.21 1.96 -4.47
CA CYS A 201 -22.80 1.99 -5.88
C CYS A 201 -23.80 2.82 -6.69
N VAL A 202 -23.30 3.81 -7.42
CA VAL A 202 -24.11 4.67 -8.31
C VAL A 202 -23.53 4.62 -9.71
N SER A 203 -24.16 3.94 -10.67
CA SER A 203 -23.64 3.84 -12.04
C SER A 203 -23.91 5.10 -12.90
N GLN A 204 -23.45 6.25 -12.41
CA GLN A 204 -23.54 7.55 -13.06
C GLN A 204 -22.31 8.39 -12.70
N CYS A 205 -21.77 9.14 -13.66
CA CYS A 205 -20.68 10.09 -13.43
C CYS A 205 -21.14 11.33 -12.65
N ASP A 206 -20.19 11.99 -11.99
CA ASP A 206 -20.43 13.23 -11.24
C ASP A 206 -20.84 14.36 -12.19
N ASP A 207 -20.17 14.47 -13.34
CA ASP A 207 -20.62 15.30 -14.47
C ASP A 207 -21.52 14.48 -15.39
N SER A 208 -22.78 14.90 -15.49
CA SER A 208 -23.80 14.37 -16.41
C SER A 208 -23.40 14.35 -17.89
N LYS A 209 -22.35 15.09 -18.29
CA LYS A 209 -21.82 15.10 -19.67
C LYS A 209 -20.91 13.91 -19.98
N VAL A 210 -20.39 13.24 -18.96
CA VAL A 210 -19.53 12.06 -19.09
C VAL A 210 -20.42 10.82 -19.00
N ASP A 211 -20.36 9.94 -19.98
CA ASP A 211 -21.08 8.68 -19.95
C ASP A 211 -20.34 7.65 -19.10
N TYR A 212 -21.06 7.01 -18.18
CA TYR A 212 -20.48 6.06 -17.22
C TYR A 212 -19.88 4.84 -17.92
N ASN A 213 -20.54 4.29 -18.95
CA ASN A 213 -20.03 3.09 -19.62
C ASN A 213 -18.87 3.42 -20.55
N GLN A 214 -18.90 4.57 -21.24
CA GLN A 214 -17.79 5.02 -22.10
C GLN A 214 -16.54 5.42 -21.31
N SER A 215 -16.67 5.72 -20.02
CA SER A 215 -15.55 6.04 -19.13
C SER A 215 -14.85 4.79 -18.57
N LYS A 216 -15.41 3.59 -18.80
CA LYS A 216 -14.84 2.36 -18.26
C LYS A 216 -13.50 2.04 -18.91
N THR A 217 -12.58 1.60 -18.06
CA THR A 217 -11.31 1.00 -18.41
C THR A 217 -11.40 -0.48 -18.08
N TYR A 218 -10.86 -1.33 -18.94
CA TYR A 218 -10.94 -2.77 -18.81
C TYR A 218 -9.56 -3.38 -18.70
N GLY A 219 -9.47 -4.54 -18.09
CA GLY A 219 -8.23 -5.29 -18.05
C GLY A 219 -8.44 -6.77 -17.86
N HIS A 220 -7.36 -7.49 -18.06
CA HIS A 220 -7.24 -8.90 -17.78
C HIS A 220 -6.23 -9.10 -16.66
N LEU A 221 -6.43 -10.16 -15.87
CA LEU A 221 -5.44 -10.56 -14.90
C LEU A 221 -4.15 -10.93 -15.65
N SER A 222 -3.01 -10.39 -15.21
CA SER A 222 -1.72 -10.70 -15.82
C SER A 222 -1.37 -12.19 -15.69
N PHE A 223 -1.91 -12.85 -14.65
CA PHE A 223 -1.57 -14.20 -14.20
C PHE A 223 -2.80 -15.00 -13.78
N ARG A 224 -2.68 -16.33 -13.64
CA ARG A 224 -3.73 -17.12 -12.97
C ARG A 224 -3.97 -16.56 -11.58
N ASN A 225 -5.18 -16.07 -11.34
CA ASN A 225 -5.66 -15.48 -10.09
C ASN A 225 -5.03 -14.12 -9.70
N GLY A 226 -4.25 -13.46 -10.57
CA GLY A 226 -3.83 -12.07 -10.37
C GLY A 226 -2.74 -11.82 -9.32
N SER A 227 -2.11 -12.87 -8.78
CA SER A 227 -1.14 -12.79 -7.68
C SER A 227 0.17 -13.54 -7.99
N ILE A 228 1.30 -12.93 -7.66
CA ILE A 228 2.66 -13.49 -7.77
C ILE A 228 3.05 -14.11 -6.42
N ASN A 229 3.59 -15.34 -6.45
CA ASN A 229 4.23 -15.94 -5.27
C ASN A 229 5.54 -15.20 -4.95
N GLY A 230 5.69 -14.81 -3.68
CA GLY A 230 6.55 -13.76 -3.13
C GLY A 230 8.07 -13.78 -3.29
N THR A 231 8.65 -14.32 -4.36
CA THR A 231 10.09 -14.13 -4.55
C THR A 231 10.35 -12.68 -4.96
N VAL A 232 11.29 -12.04 -4.26
CA VAL A 232 11.75 -10.67 -4.54
C VAL A 232 12.04 -10.48 -6.03
N LYS A 233 12.65 -11.48 -6.67
CA LYS A 233 12.98 -11.46 -8.08
C LYS A 233 11.75 -11.42 -8.99
N GLN A 234 10.70 -12.19 -8.71
CA GLN A 234 9.47 -12.14 -9.52
C GLN A 234 8.75 -10.79 -9.40
N ILE A 235 8.72 -10.21 -8.19
CA ILE A 235 8.16 -8.86 -7.97
C ILE A 235 8.95 -7.82 -8.76
N GLN A 236 10.28 -7.85 -8.70
CA GLN A 236 11.14 -6.94 -9.48
C GLN A 236 10.94 -7.11 -10.98
N LEU A 237 10.91 -8.35 -11.49
CA LEU A 237 10.69 -8.63 -12.91
C LEU A 237 9.31 -8.16 -13.39
N GLU A 238 8.29 -8.30 -12.55
CA GLU A 238 6.95 -7.80 -12.88
C GLU A 238 6.92 -6.29 -12.99
N ILE A 239 7.49 -5.60 -11.99
CA ILE A 239 7.58 -4.14 -12.01
C ILE A 239 8.39 -3.67 -13.22
N LEU A 240 9.54 -4.31 -13.49
CA LEU A 240 10.42 -3.96 -14.60
C LEU A 240 9.72 -4.04 -15.96
N LYS A 241 8.90 -5.08 -16.17
CA LYS A 241 8.27 -5.37 -17.46
C LYS A 241 6.94 -4.66 -17.65
N ASN A 242 6.14 -4.61 -16.60
CA ASN A 242 4.72 -4.28 -16.71
C ASN A 242 4.33 -3.04 -15.89
N GLY A 243 5.23 -2.49 -15.08
CA GLY A 243 4.97 -1.33 -14.24
C GLY A 243 4.53 -1.69 -12.82
N PRO A 244 4.23 -0.67 -11.99
CA PRO A 244 3.93 -0.81 -10.57
C PRO A 244 2.93 -1.94 -10.22
N VAL A 245 3.13 -2.54 -9.05
CA VAL A 245 2.29 -3.63 -8.51
C VAL A 245 1.64 -3.19 -7.21
N GLN A 246 0.50 -3.80 -6.90
CA GLN A 246 -0.13 -3.65 -5.60
C GLN A 246 0.34 -4.78 -4.66
N THR A 247 0.49 -4.50 -3.38
CA THR A 247 0.82 -5.51 -2.36
C THR A 247 0.16 -5.14 -1.03
N THR A 248 0.25 -6.04 -0.05
CA THR A 248 -0.26 -5.81 1.30
C THR A 248 0.77 -6.23 2.35
N PHE A 249 0.83 -5.51 3.46
CA PHE A 249 1.72 -5.84 4.58
C PHE A 249 1.03 -5.58 5.92
N THR A 250 1.51 -6.25 6.94
CA THR A 250 1.05 -6.06 8.32
C THR A 250 1.59 -4.75 8.88
N VAL A 251 0.69 -3.88 9.34
CA VAL A 251 1.03 -2.62 9.99
C VAL A 251 1.12 -2.80 11.50
N TYR A 252 2.24 -2.33 12.05
CA TYR A 252 2.48 -2.20 13.48
C TYR A 252 2.44 -0.72 13.89
N GLU A 253 2.38 -0.47 15.19
CA GLU A 253 2.22 0.89 15.74
C GLU A 253 3.34 1.86 15.37
N ASP A 254 4.56 1.35 15.25
CA ASP A 254 5.74 2.13 14.90
C ASP A 254 5.68 2.70 13.48
N PHE A 255 5.07 1.99 12.52
CA PHE A 255 4.93 2.44 11.14
C PHE A 255 4.20 3.79 11.00
N ALA A 256 3.23 4.06 11.89
CA ALA A 256 2.53 5.35 11.90
C ALA A 256 3.49 6.54 12.13
N TYR A 257 4.65 6.28 12.74
CA TYR A 257 5.67 7.29 13.01
C TYR A 257 6.74 7.37 11.93
N TYR A 258 6.62 6.62 10.83
CA TYR A 258 7.59 6.68 9.75
C TYR A 258 7.71 8.12 9.21
N LYS A 259 8.94 8.64 9.18
CA LYS A 259 9.26 9.93 8.56
C LYS A 259 10.18 9.82 7.34
N SER A 260 11.22 9.00 7.43
CA SER A 260 12.19 8.81 6.34
C SER A 260 13.11 7.61 6.60
N GLY A 261 13.85 7.19 5.57
CA GLY A 261 14.80 6.07 5.64
C GLY A 261 14.15 4.73 5.27
N ILE A 262 14.81 3.62 5.62
CA ILE A 262 14.36 2.27 5.26
C ILE A 262 13.65 1.64 6.46
N TYR A 263 12.32 1.65 6.41
CA TYR A 263 11.48 1.06 7.43
C TYR A 263 11.75 -0.44 7.58
N GLN A 264 11.85 -0.86 8.82
CA GLN A 264 11.83 -2.23 9.28
C GLN A 264 11.16 -2.23 10.64
N TYR A 265 10.23 -3.17 10.86
CA TYR A 265 9.51 -3.29 12.14
C TYR A 265 10.50 -3.33 13.31
N THR A 266 10.22 -2.49 14.31
CA THR A 266 11.06 -2.31 15.49
C THR A 266 10.29 -2.60 16.77
N ALA A 267 9.05 -2.10 16.90
CA ALA A 267 8.28 -2.24 18.14
C ALA A 267 6.78 -1.91 17.98
N GLY A 268 5.99 -2.30 18.98
CA GLY A 268 4.56 -2.02 19.04
C GLY A 268 3.70 -3.21 18.59
N LYS A 269 2.40 -3.16 18.89
CA LYS A 269 1.50 -4.28 18.61
C LYS A 269 1.11 -4.30 17.14
N GLU A 270 0.78 -5.48 16.65
CA GLU A 270 0.13 -5.62 15.36
C GLU A 270 -1.21 -4.88 15.38
N ARG A 271 -1.50 -4.11 14.33
CA ARG A 271 -2.74 -3.35 14.22
C ARG A 271 -3.65 -3.89 13.14
N SER A 272 -3.14 -4.00 11.91
CA SER A 272 -3.98 -4.42 10.78
C SER A 272 -3.14 -4.75 9.54
N ARG A 273 -3.78 -4.94 8.38
CA ARG A 273 -3.13 -5.12 7.08
C ARG A 273 -3.45 -3.95 6.14
N HIS A 274 -2.41 -3.39 5.54
CA HIS A 274 -2.49 -2.23 4.67
C HIS A 274 -2.02 -2.54 3.25
N ALA A 275 -2.76 -2.04 2.27
CA ALA A 275 -2.51 -2.22 0.86
C ALA A 275 -1.81 -0.99 0.25
N VAL A 276 -0.74 -1.22 -0.51
CA VAL A 276 0.13 -0.17 -1.05
C VAL A 276 0.60 -0.51 -2.46
N LYS A 277 1.19 0.48 -3.14
CA LYS A 277 1.73 0.34 -4.50
C LYS A 277 3.25 0.36 -4.49
N ILE A 278 3.91 -0.72 -4.91
CA ILE A 278 5.36 -0.75 -5.13
C ILE A 278 5.65 -0.20 -6.52
N ILE A 279 6.50 0.83 -6.59
CA ILE A 279 6.89 1.47 -7.85
C ILE A 279 8.36 1.23 -8.22
N GLY A 280 9.15 0.60 -7.33
CA GLY A 280 10.56 0.39 -7.57
C GLY A 280 11.32 -0.22 -6.41
N TRP A 281 12.65 -0.22 -6.52
CA TRP A 281 13.58 -0.72 -5.51
C TRP A 281 14.92 -0.01 -5.60
N GLY A 282 15.76 -0.18 -4.57
CA GLY A 282 17.14 0.28 -4.61
C GLY A 282 17.98 -0.26 -3.48
N VAL A 283 19.16 0.33 -3.33
CA VAL A 283 20.12 0.04 -2.25
C VAL A 283 20.62 1.36 -1.67
N GLU A 284 20.48 1.54 -0.35
CA GLU A 284 21.11 2.66 0.37
C GLU A 284 22.00 2.09 1.48
N LYS A 285 23.31 2.42 1.45
CA LYS A 285 24.29 1.97 2.45
C LYS A 285 24.23 0.45 2.68
N GLU A 286 24.25 -0.32 1.59
CA GLU A 286 24.16 -1.80 1.59
C GLU A 286 22.82 -2.38 2.06
N VAL A 287 21.82 -1.53 2.32
CA VAL A 287 20.46 -1.97 2.69
C VAL A 287 19.57 -1.89 1.46
N GLU A 288 19.10 -3.06 1.02
CA GLU A 288 18.13 -3.20 -0.04
C GLU A 288 16.73 -2.74 0.41
N TYR A 289 16.02 -2.01 -0.43
CA TYR A 289 14.68 -1.54 -0.14
C TYR A 289 13.72 -1.63 -1.33
N TRP A 290 12.42 -1.67 -1.02
CA TRP A 290 11.31 -1.37 -1.91
C TRP A 290 10.95 0.12 -1.84
N LEU A 291 10.66 0.74 -2.98
CA LEU A 291 10.13 2.10 -3.08
C LEU A 291 8.61 2.03 -3.25
N ILE A 292 7.87 2.59 -2.30
CA ILE A 292 6.43 2.34 -2.15
C ILE A 292 5.67 3.66 -2.05
N ALA A 293 4.61 3.79 -2.85
CA ALA A 293 3.65 4.88 -2.73
C ALA A 293 2.57 4.50 -1.71
N ASN A 294 2.30 5.40 -0.78
CA ASN A 294 1.23 5.26 0.21
C ASN A 294 -0.01 6.07 -0.21
N SER A 295 -1.14 5.80 0.45
CA SER A 295 -2.44 6.42 0.18
C SER A 295 -2.84 7.44 1.26
N PHE A 296 -1.85 8.05 1.91
CA PHE A 296 -2.02 8.99 3.04
C PHE A 296 -1.57 10.41 2.70
N ASN A 297 -1.79 10.87 1.46
CA ASN A 297 -1.40 12.21 1.02
C ASN A 297 0.14 12.42 0.97
N ALA A 298 0.56 13.46 0.27
CA ALA A 298 1.97 13.80 0.06
C ALA A 298 2.65 14.35 1.34
N ASN A 299 1.89 14.80 2.34
CA ASN A 299 2.48 15.33 3.58
C ASN A 299 3.07 14.24 4.51
N TRP A 300 2.71 12.98 4.29
CA TRP A 300 3.17 11.84 5.09
C TRP A 300 4.49 11.27 4.56
N GLY A 301 5.37 10.81 5.45
CA GLY A 301 6.62 10.12 5.07
C GLY A 301 7.57 10.99 4.21
N GLU A 302 8.03 10.39 3.10
CA GLU A 302 8.92 10.96 2.09
C GLU A 302 8.08 11.45 0.89
N ASP A 303 7.32 12.54 1.07
CA ASP A 303 6.42 13.10 0.06
C ASP A 303 5.28 12.15 -0.38
N GLY A 304 4.73 11.40 0.58
CA GLY A 304 3.70 10.36 0.38
C GLY A 304 4.27 8.98 0.08
N PHE A 305 5.58 8.88 -0.11
CA PHE A 305 6.29 7.62 -0.30
C PHE A 305 6.92 7.14 1.01
N PHE A 306 7.29 5.87 1.02
CA PHE A 306 8.18 5.30 2.01
C PHE A 306 9.05 4.23 1.37
N ARG A 307 10.12 3.88 2.08
CA ARG A 307 11.01 2.78 1.72
C ARG A 307 10.96 1.71 2.79
N MET A 308 10.87 0.45 2.38
CA MET A 308 10.79 -0.70 3.29
C MET A 308 11.86 -1.72 2.95
N ILE A 309 12.42 -2.39 3.96
CA ILE A 309 13.48 -3.38 3.76
C ILE A 309 13.04 -4.49 2.79
N ARG A 310 13.87 -4.76 1.79
CA ARG A 310 13.65 -5.79 0.76
C ARG A 310 14.48 -7.05 1.05
N GLY A 311 13.98 -8.21 0.65
CA GLY A 311 14.67 -9.51 0.78
C GLY A 311 14.56 -10.15 2.15
N LYS A 312 13.67 -9.64 3.01
CA LYS A 312 13.44 -10.15 4.38
C LYS A 312 12.00 -10.56 4.63
N ASN A 313 11.10 -10.28 3.69
CA ASN A 313 9.65 -10.39 3.86
C ASN A 313 9.16 -9.77 5.18
N ASP A 314 9.74 -8.61 5.55
CA ASP A 314 9.38 -7.90 6.77
C ASP A 314 7.90 -7.51 6.68
N CYS A 315 7.15 -7.74 7.77
CA CYS A 315 5.69 -7.55 7.80
C CYS A 315 4.89 -8.27 6.69
N GLY A 316 5.45 -9.27 6.01
CA GLY A 316 4.74 -9.99 4.93
C GLY A 316 4.62 -9.20 3.61
N ILE A 317 5.35 -8.09 3.43
CA ILE A 317 5.26 -7.23 2.22
C ILE A 317 5.62 -7.97 0.92
N GLU A 318 6.34 -9.09 1.01
CA GLU A 318 6.72 -9.91 -0.13
C GLU A 318 5.78 -11.10 -0.31
N ASP A 319 4.82 -11.39 0.58
CA ASP A 319 3.97 -12.59 0.49
C ASP A 319 3.20 -12.67 -0.84
N VAL A 320 2.66 -11.53 -1.30
CA VAL A 320 1.84 -11.42 -2.51
C VAL A 320 2.09 -10.07 -3.19
N ALA A 321 2.23 -10.09 -4.51
CA ALA A 321 2.08 -8.91 -5.36
C ALA A 321 0.98 -9.14 -6.40
N ASN A 322 0.07 -8.18 -6.54
CA ASN A 322 -1.06 -8.23 -7.46
C ASN A 322 -0.86 -7.29 -8.65
N GLY A 323 -1.33 -7.72 -9.82
CA GLY A 323 -1.23 -6.96 -11.06
C GLY A 323 -2.13 -7.49 -12.17
N GLY A 324 -2.41 -6.61 -13.12
CA GLY A 324 -3.20 -6.85 -14.33
C GLY A 324 -2.62 -6.11 -15.52
N LEU A 325 -3.13 -6.38 -16.72
CA LEU A 325 -2.79 -5.64 -17.94
C LEU A 325 -4.07 -5.03 -18.54
N PRO A 326 -3.98 -3.81 -19.09
CA PRO A 326 -5.14 -3.18 -19.73
C PRO A 326 -5.56 -3.96 -20.98
N ASP A 327 -6.87 -4.05 -21.20
CA ASP A 327 -7.48 -4.66 -22.38
C ASP A 327 -8.03 -3.57 -23.29
N PHE A 328 -7.18 -3.01 -24.16
CA PHE A 328 -7.53 -1.88 -25.02
C PHE A 328 -8.60 -2.19 -26.08
N ASP A 329 -8.94 -3.45 -26.33
CA ASP A 329 -9.99 -3.83 -27.28
C ASP A 329 -11.40 -3.52 -26.74
N LEU A 330 -11.53 -3.35 -25.42
CA LEU A 330 -12.78 -3.04 -24.73
C LEU A 330 -12.92 -1.56 -24.32
N PHE A 331 -11.90 -0.74 -24.56
CA PHE A 331 -11.92 0.72 -24.27
C PHE A 331 -12.66 1.52 -25.35
#